data_AF-A0AAV9AJT4-F1
#
_entry.id   AF-A0AAV9AJT4-F1
#
_cell.length_a   1.000
_cell.length_b   1.000
_cell.length_c   1.000
_cell.angle_alpha   90.00
_cell.angle_beta   90.00
_cell.angle_gamma   90.00
#
_symmetry.space_group_name_H-M   'P 1'
#
loop_
_entity.id
_entity.type
_entity.pdbx_description
1 polymer ?
#
loop_
_entity_poly.entity_id
_entity_poly.type
_entity_poly.pdbx_seq_one_letter_code
_entity_poly.pdbx_strand_id
1 'polypeptide(L)' 'MFGGQDRYSIAYFVHPNHDCLVECLPSCKSDTNPPKFPPVKFEEYLLQRYKDTHADRSTYKD' A
#
# COMPACT_ATOMS: atom_id res chain seq x y z
N MET A 1 -22.86 -22.45 -20.45
CA MET A 1 -21.48 -21.92 -20.54
C MET A 1 -21.58 -20.44 -20.90
N PHE A 2 -22.04 -19.59 -19.98
CA PHE A 2 -22.05 -18.14 -20.21
C PHE A 2 -20.64 -17.64 -19.94
N GLY A 3 -19.81 -17.58 -20.99
CA GLY A 3 -18.49 -16.94 -20.92
C GLY A 3 -18.68 -15.49 -20.51
N GLY A 4 -18.02 -15.10 -19.41
CA GLY A 4 -18.09 -13.74 -18.88
C GLY A 4 -17.65 -12.73 -19.94
N GLN A 5 -18.36 -11.61 -20.02
CA GLN A 5 -17.96 -10.50 -20.88
C GLN A 5 -16.62 -9.90 -20.42
N ASP A 6 -15.87 -9.37 -21.39
CA ASP A 6 -14.62 -8.66 -21.12
C ASP A 6 -14.85 -7.47 -20.18
N ARG A 7 -14.11 -7.44 -19.07
CA ARG A 7 -14.14 -6.34 -18.11
C ARG A 7 -12.94 -5.43 -18.32
N TYR A 8 -13.20 -4.20 -18.73
CA TYR A 8 -12.20 -3.14 -18.82
C TYR A 8 -12.25 -2.24 -17.59
N SER A 9 -11.09 -1.90 -17.02
CA SER A 9 -10.98 -0.91 -15.94
C SER A 9 -9.64 -0.20 -15.99
N ILE A 10 -9.64 1.09 -15.65
CA ILE A 10 -8.42 1.90 -15.49
C ILE A 10 -8.37 2.33 -14.02
N ALA A 11 -7.27 2.05 -13.34
CA ALA A 11 -7.05 2.44 -11.96
C ALA A 11 -6.09 3.62 -11.88
N TYR A 12 -6.42 4.61 -11.05
CA TYR A 12 -5.54 5.72 -10.71
C TYR A 12 -5.26 5.67 -9.21
N PHE A 13 -4.00 5.45 -8.85
CA PHE A 13 -3.57 5.34 -7.46
C PHE A 13 -2.94 6.66 -7.03
N VAL A 14 -3.43 7.22 -5.92
CA VAL A 14 -2.88 8.44 -5.32
C VAL A 14 -2.12 8.06 -4.06
N HIS A 15 -0.91 8.56 -3.96
CA HIS A 15 -0.01 8.28 -2.86
C HIS A 15 0.44 9.58 -2.16
N PRO A 16 0.75 9.53 -0.85
CA PRO A 16 1.50 10.58 -0.19
C PRO A 16 2.89 10.77 -0.82
N ASN A 17 3.57 11.87 -0.46
CA ASN A 17 5.00 12.01 -0.74
C ASN A 17 5.79 10.89 -0.03
N HIS A 18 6.93 10.47 -0.59
CA HIS A 18 7.78 9.40 -0.07
C HIS A 18 8.24 9.66 1.37
N ASP A 19 8.55 10.92 1.68
CA ASP A 19 8.96 11.36 3.02
C ASP A 19 7.79 11.53 4.01
N CYS A 20 6.55 11.33 3.58
CA CYS A 20 5.39 11.46 4.45
C CYS A 20 5.47 10.43 5.58
N LEU A 21 5.42 10.91 6.83
CA LEU A 21 5.26 10.07 8.00
C LEU A 21 3.78 9.69 8.14
N VAL A 22 3.47 8.41 7.94
CA VAL A 22 2.13 7.85 8.13
C VAL A 22 2.00 7.40 9.58
N GLU A 23 1.09 8.05 10.31
CA GLU A 23 0.80 7.74 11.71
C GLU A 23 -0.69 7.87 12.01
N CYS A 24 -1.12 7.35 13.17
CA CYS A 24 -2.50 7.49 13.61
C CYS A 24 -2.83 8.97 13.89
N LEU A 25 -3.82 9.49 13.17
CA LEU A 25 -4.27 10.88 13.29
C LEU A 25 -4.67 11.22 14.74
N PRO A 26 -4.42 12.46 15.21
CA PRO A 26 -4.75 12.87 16.58
C PRO A 26 -6.22 12.65 16.95
N SER A 27 -7.14 12.90 16.01
CA SER A 27 -8.58 12.70 16.21
C SER A 27 -9.01 11.23 16.22
N CYS A 28 -8.12 10.30 15.89
CA CYS A 28 -8.39 8.86 15.82
C CYS A 28 -7.76 8.07 16.97
N LYS A 29 -7.06 8.72 17.91
CA LYS A 29 -6.41 8.08 19.07
C LYS A 29 -6.83 8.74 20.39
N SER A 30 -6.87 7.94 21.44
CA SER A 30 -7.10 8.39 22.83
C SER A 30 -6.41 7.44 23.80
N ASP A 31 -6.44 7.75 25.09
CA ASP A 31 -5.86 6.88 26.13
C ASP A 31 -6.53 5.50 26.17
N THR A 32 -7.82 5.44 25.88
CA THR A 32 -8.59 4.19 25.81
C THR A 32 -8.60 3.54 24.43
N ASN A 33 -8.10 4.24 23.41
CA ASN A 33 -7.96 3.74 22.03
C ASN A 33 -6.61 4.18 21.45
N PRO A 34 -5.49 3.56 21.90
CA PRO A 34 -4.16 3.94 21.45
C PRO A 34 -3.93 3.56 19.97
N PRO A 35 -2.93 4.17 19.30
CA PRO A 35 -2.51 3.77 17.96
C PRO A 35 -2.19 2.28 17.89
N LYS A 36 -2.76 1.59 16.90
CA LYS A 36 -2.55 0.14 16.70
C LYS A 36 -1.22 -0.19 16.03
N PHE A 37 -0.64 0.76 15.31
CA PHE A 37 0.57 0.60 14.53
C PHE A 37 1.54 1.74 14.82
N PRO A 38 2.86 1.46 14.80
CA PRO A 38 3.86 2.51 14.91
C PRO A 38 3.85 3.40 13.65
N PRO A 39 4.30 4.67 13.76
CA PRO A 39 4.55 5.51 12.60
C PRO A 39 5.52 4.87 11.61
N VAL A 40 5.30 5.09 10.32
CA VAL A 40 6.16 4.56 9.24
C VAL A 40 6.28 5.58 8.11
N LYS A 41 7.44 5.69 7.45
CA LYS A 41 7.54 6.49 6.23
C LYS A 41 6.80 5.81 5.09
N PHE A 42 6.09 6.59 4.28
CA PHE A 42 5.31 6.03 3.18
C PHE A 42 6.18 5.22 2.20
N GLU A 43 7.39 5.68 1.88
CA GLU A 43 8.31 4.96 0.99
C GLU A 43 8.70 3.58 1.53
N GLU A 44 9.02 3.48 2.82
CA GLU A 44 9.40 2.21 3.45
C GLU A 44 8.25 1.20 3.37
N TYR A 45 7.03 1.65 3.67
CA TYR A 45 5.84 0.82 3.55
C TYR A 45 5.59 0.38 2.10
N LEU A 46 5.67 1.31 1.14
CA LEU A 46 5.44 1.03 -0.27
C LEU A 46 6.44 0.00 -0.82
N LEU A 47 7.74 0.16 -0.52
CA LEU A 47 8.78 -0.77 -0.95
C LEU A 47 8.58 -2.16 -0.32
N GLN A 48 8.15 -2.22 0.94
CA GLN A 48 7.80 -3.48 1.59
C GLN A 48 6.65 -4.17 0.84
N ARG A 49 5.58 -3.43 0.50
CA ARG A 49 4.44 -4.00 -0.24
C ARG A 49 4.85 -4.53 -1.62
N TYR A 50 5.72 -3.82 -2.34
CA TYR A 50 6.23 -4.31 -3.63
C TYR A 50 6.98 -5.63 -3.47
N LYS A 51 7.88 -5.73 -2.48
CA LYS A 51 8.61 -6.98 -2.20
C LYS A 51 7.70 -8.14 -1.82
N ASP A 52 6.65 -7.89 -1.05
CA ASP A 52 5.75 -8.94 -0.55
C ASP A 52 4.81 -9.50 -1.63
N THR A 53 4.49 -8.70 -2.65
CA THR A 53 3.43 -9.04 -3.62
C THR A 53 3.88 -9.23 -5.05
N HIS A 54 5.05 -8.70 -5.44
CA HIS A 54 5.52 -8.78 -6.82
C HIS A 54 6.69 -9.75 -6.92
N ALA A 55 6.75 -10.49 -8.03
CA ALA A 55 7.92 -11.31 -8.35
C ALA A 55 9.16 -10.40 -8.43
N ASP A 56 10.30 -10.90 -7.97
CA ASP A 56 11.55 -10.18 -8.11
C ASP A 56 11.80 -9.91 -9.60
N ARG A 57 12.11 -8.66 -9.95
CA ARG A 57 12.38 -8.29 -11.33
C ARG A 57 13.57 -9.05 -11.91
N SER A 58 14.45 -9.60 -11.08
CA SER A 58 15.54 -10.47 -11.49
C SER A 58 15.07 -11.81 -12.06
N THR A 59 13.83 -12.24 -11.83
CA THR A 59 13.30 -13.52 -12.36
C THR A 59 13.03 -13.49 -13.87
N TYR A 60 13.08 -12.32 -14.51
CA TYR A 60 12.83 -12.14 -15.95
C TYR A 60 14.12 -12.00 -16.77
N LYS A 61 15.30 -12.29 -16.18
CA LYS A 61 16.56 -12.30 -16.93
C LYS A 61 16.72 -13.63 -17.69
N ASP A 62 16.21 -13.65 -18.91
CA ASP A 62 16.70 -14.45 -20.05
C ASP A 62 16.94 -13.50 -21.24
#